data_AF-A0A3M7S028-F1
#
_entry.id   AF-A0A3M7S028-F1
#
_cell.length_a   1.000
_cell.length_b   1.000
_cell.length_c   1.000
_cell.angle_alpha   90.00
_cell.angle_beta   90.00
_cell.angle_gamma   90.00
#
_symmetry.space_group_name_H-M   'P 1'
#
loop_
_entity.id
_entity.type
_entity.pdbx_description
1 polymer ?
#
loop_
_entity_poly.entity_id
_entity_poly.type
_entity_poly.pdbx_seq_one_letter_code
_entity_poly.pdbx_strand_id
1 'polypeptide(L)' 'MNLGNNSEFFIFSLYNPPNVLLNFEFFKTVDKKCRNYILGGDLNARTKQIGCVGENENGKMLERIINDFILIN' A
#
# COMPACT_ATOMS: atom_id res chain seq x y z
N MET A 1 3.65 12.11 25.18
CA MET A 1 2.79 11.85 24.01
C MET A 1 2.00 10.59 24.31
N ASN A 2 0.70 10.70 24.63
CA ASN A 2 -0.14 9.54 24.88
C ASN A 2 -0.75 9.14 23.53
N LEU A 3 -0.28 8.02 22.96
CA LEU A 3 -0.63 7.55 21.60
C LEU A 3 -2.04 6.94 21.51
N GLY A 4 -2.85 7.02 22.57
CA GLY A 4 -4.10 6.29 22.68
C GLY A 4 -3.88 4.78 22.82
N ASN A 5 -4.95 4.06 23.14
CA ASN A 5 -4.92 2.59 23.23
C ASN A 5 -4.86 1.97 21.82
N ASN A 6 -3.70 2.02 21.16
CA ASN A 6 -3.39 1.17 20.00
C ASN A 6 -2.89 -0.18 20.50
N SER A 7 -3.80 -0.99 21.04
CA SER A 7 -3.46 -2.31 21.60
C SER A 7 -3.05 -3.32 20.53
N GLU A 8 -3.44 -3.11 19.27
CA GLU A 8 -3.10 -3.98 18.13
C GLU A 8 -2.69 -3.16 16.90
N PHE A 9 -1.56 -3.56 16.31
CA PHE A 9 -0.94 -2.93 15.15
C PHE A 9 -0.43 -4.01 14.20
N PHE A 10 -0.82 -3.96 12.94
CA PHE A 10 -0.43 -4.95 11.94
C PHE A 10 0.74 -4.45 11.10
N ILE A 11 1.76 -5.28 10.91
CA ILE A 11 2.89 -4.96 10.04
C ILE A 11 2.94 -6.02 8.93
N PHE A 12 2.79 -5.57 7.70
CA PHE A 12 2.88 -6.39 6.51
C PHE A 12 4.19 -6.11 5.79
N SER A 13 4.98 -7.16 5.57
CA SER A 13 6.15 -7.14 4.69
C SER A 13 5.79 -7.85 3.39
N LEU A 14 5.76 -7.11 2.27
CA LEU A 14 5.29 -7.63 0.99
C LEU A 14 6.40 -7.70 -0.06
N TYR A 15 6.28 -8.68 -0.94
CA TYR A 15 7.01 -8.75 -2.18
C TYR A 15 6.04 -9.02 -3.32
N ASN A 16 6.03 -8.16 -4.33
CA ASN A 16 5.29 -8.37 -5.57
C ASN A 16 6.29 -8.56 -6.73
N PRO A 17 6.31 -9.72 -7.41
CA PRO A 17 7.19 -9.92 -8.55
C PRO A 17 6.96 -8.87 -9.66
N PRO A 18 8.00 -8.46 -10.41
CA PRO A 18 7.87 -7.39 -11.40
C PRO A 18 6.93 -7.72 -12.56
N ASN A 19 6.73 -9.01 -12.86
CA ASN A 19 5.89 -9.48 -13.95
C ASN A 19 4.47 -9.87 -13.50
N VAL A 20 4.10 -9.58 -12.25
CA VAL A 20 2.77 -9.83 -11.69
C VAL A 20 2.13 -8.50 -11.36
N LEU A 21 0.89 -8.31 -11.82
CA LEU A 21 0.13 -7.11 -11.51
C LEU A 21 -0.22 -7.09 -10.01
N LEU A 22 0.01 -5.95 -9.37
CA LEU A 22 -0.27 -5.74 -7.96
C LEU A 22 -1.75 -6.05 -7.63
N ASN A 23 -1.99 -6.86 -6.61
CA ASN A 23 -3.33 -7.35 -6.29
C ASN A 23 -4.14 -6.33 -5.48
N PHE A 24 -5.02 -5.57 -6.15
CA PHE A 24 -5.90 -4.58 -5.53
C PHE A 24 -6.76 -5.14 -4.37
N GLU A 25 -7.36 -6.33 -4.53
CA GLU A 25 -8.28 -6.88 -3.53
C GLU A 25 -7.57 -7.27 -2.21
N PHE A 26 -6.26 -7.56 -2.27
CA PHE A 26 -5.46 -7.74 -1.05
C PHE A 26 -5.45 -6.45 -0.21
N PHE A 27 -5.10 -5.31 -0.82
CA PHE A 27 -5.01 -4.03 -0.11
C PHE A 27 -6.37 -3.58 0.44
N LYS A 28 -7.43 -3.73 -0.36
CA LYS A 28 -8.81 -3.49 0.06
C LYS A 28 -9.22 -4.36 1.26
N THR A 29 -8.78 -5.61 1.29
CA THR A 29 -9.06 -6.51 2.41
C THR A 29 -8.30 -6.10 3.68
N VAL A 30 -7.04 -5.68 3.54
CA VAL A 30 -6.24 -5.16 4.65
C VAL A 30 -6.88 -3.90 5.21
N ASP A 31 -7.19 -2.90 4.38
CA ASP A 31 -7.84 -1.65 4.79
C ASP A 31 -9.16 -1.91 5.54
N LYS A 32 -10.01 -2.82 5.01
CA LYS A 32 -11.28 -3.17 5.64
C LYS A 32 -11.13 -3.89 7.00
N LYS A 33 -10.07 -4.68 7.20
CA LYS A 33 -9.91 -5.55 8.38
C LYS A 33 -8.96 -4.98 9.44
N CYS A 34 -7.99 -4.18 9.04
CA CYS A 34 -6.92 -3.70 9.90
C CYS A 34 -7.12 -2.20 10.12
N ARG A 35 -7.43 -1.80 11.36
CA ARG A 35 -7.62 -0.39 11.70
C ARG A 35 -6.30 0.40 11.77
N ASN A 36 -5.25 -0.25 12.26
CA ASN A 36 -3.91 0.33 12.34
C ASN A 36 -2.91 -0.63 11.68
N TYR A 37 -2.29 -0.22 10.58
CA TYR A 37 -1.32 -1.04 9.90
C TYR A 37 -0.21 -0.24 9.23
N ILE A 38 0.95 -0.89 9.08
CA ILE A 38 1.99 -0.50 8.13
C ILE A 38 2.12 -1.60 7.09
N LEU A 39 2.22 -1.17 5.85
CA LEU A 39 2.53 -2.04 4.72
C LEU A 39 3.78 -1.50 4.05
N GLY A 40 4.80 -2.35 3.95
CA GLY A 40 6.05 -2.01 3.30
C GLY A 40 6.66 -3.22 2.61
N GLY A 41 7.65 -2.96 1.75
CA GLY A 41 8.37 -3.99 1.01
C GLY A 41 8.58 -3.61 -0.45
N ASP A 42 8.97 -4.58 -1.27
CA ASP A 42 9.25 -4.37 -2.68
C ASP A 42 8.02 -4.73 -3.53
N LEU A 43 7.30 -3.70 -3.97
CA LEU A 43 6.08 -3.85 -4.77
C LEU A 43 6.37 -3.91 -6.28
N ASN A 44 7.61 -3.70 -6.72
CA ASN A 44 7.98 -3.52 -8.13
C ASN A 44 7.07 -2.51 -8.87
N ALA A 45 6.63 -1.48 -8.16
CA ALA A 45 5.74 -0.43 -8.63
C ALA A 45 6.54 0.87 -8.79
N ARG A 46 6.44 1.49 -9.96
CA ARG A 46 7.09 2.78 -10.25
C ARG A 46 6.01 3.79 -10.59
N THR A 47 5.86 4.81 -9.77
CA THR A 47 4.96 5.95 -9.99
C THR A 47 5.69 7.25 -9.65
N LYS A 48 5.43 8.30 -10.44
CA LYS A 48 5.96 9.64 -10.15
C LYS A 48 5.38 10.22 -8.86
N GLN A 49 4.19 9.79 -8.42
CA GLN A 49 3.55 10.24 -7.18
C GLN A 49 4.44 9.98 -5.95
N ILE A 50 5.25 8.92 -5.98
CA ILE A 50 6.21 8.58 -4.91
C ILE A 50 7.66 8.89 -5.29
N GLY A 51 7.89 9.66 -6.35
CA GLY A 51 9.22 10.13 -6.75
C GLY A 51 10.03 9.17 -7.63
N CYS A 52 9.40 8.17 -8.27
CA CYS A 52 10.10 7.34 -9.25
C CYS A 52 10.34 8.09 -10.57
N VAL A 53 11.50 7.84 -11.20
CA VAL A 53 11.87 8.45 -12.50
C VAL A 53 10.96 7.96 -13.65
N GLY A 54 10.48 6.72 -13.58
CA GLY A 54 9.63 6.10 -14.59
C GLY A 54 8.31 5.59 -14.03
N GLU A 55 7.44 5.14 -14.92
CA GLU A 55 6.11 4.61 -14.58
C GLU A 55 5.96 3.17 -15.09
N ASN A 56 5.20 2.34 -14.40
CA ASN A 56 4.78 1.02 -14.87
C ASN A 56 3.34 0.70 -14.43
N GLU A 57 2.78 -0.40 -14.94
CA GLU A 57 1.39 -0.79 -14.62
C GLU A 57 1.17 -1.05 -13.12
N ASN A 58 2.17 -1.61 -12.44
CA ASN A 58 2.15 -1.74 -10.97
C ASN A 58 2.11 -0.38 -10.26
N GLY A 59 2.79 0.63 -10.81
CA GLY A 59 2.73 2.01 -10.35
C GLY A 59 1.32 2.58 -10.43
N LYS A 60 0.66 2.45 -11.59
CA LYS A 60 -0.74 2.90 -11.77
C LYS A 60 -1.69 2.19 -10.79
N MET A 61 -1.49 0.90 -10.57
CA MET A 61 -2.27 0.16 -9.58
C MET A 61 -2.01 0.66 -8.16
N LEU A 62 -0.74 0.93 -7.82
CA LEU A 62 -0.37 1.47 -6.51
C LEU A 62 -0.95 2.86 -6.28
N GLU A 63 -0.94 3.74 -7.28
CA GLU A 63 -1.60 5.06 -7.20
C GLU A 63 -3.09 4.91 -6.89
N ARG A 64 -3.77 3.99 -7.59
CA ARG A 64 -5.19 3.69 -7.31
C ARG A 64 -5.40 3.21 -5.87
N ILE A 65 -4.56 2.30 -5.38
CA ILE A 65 -4.62 1.81 -3.98
C ILE A 65 -4.42 2.96 -2.98
N ILE A 66 -3.43 3.83 -3.23
CA ILE A 66 -3.14 4.98 -2.38
C ILE A 66 -4.33 5.94 -2.35
N ASN A 67 -4.90 6.26 -3.51
CA ASN A 67 -6.01 7.21 -3.64
C ASN A 67 -7.33 6.64 -3.09
N ASP A 68 -7.57 5.33 -3.21
CA ASP A 68 -8.81 4.70 -2.75
C ASP A 68 -8.80 4.42 -1.23
N PHE A 69 -7.63 4.15 -0.62
CA PHE A 69 -7.55 3.64 0.76
C PHE A 69 -6.67 4.45 1.72
N ILE A 70 -5.62 5.13 1.24
CA ILE A 70 -4.57 5.70 2.12
C ILE A 70 -4.68 7.22 2.23
N LEU A 71 -4.90 7.91 1.10
CA LEU A 71 -5.08 9.36 1.05
C LEU A 71 -6.58 9.68 1.02
N ILE A 72 -7.17 9.89 2.19
CA ILE A 72 -8.49 10.52 2.29
C ILE A 72 -8.29 12.03 2.08
N ASN A 73 -8.94 12.60 1.05
CA ASN A 73 -9.21 14.03 1.01
C ASN A 73 -10.39 14.38 1.92
#